data_AF-A0A2U2AEV5-F1
#
_entry.id   AF-A0A2U2AEV5-F1
#
_cell.length_a   1.000
_cell.length_b   1.000
_cell.length_c   1.000
_cell.angle_alpha   90.00
_cell.angle_beta   90.00
_cell.angle_gamma   90.00
#
_symmetry.space_group_name_H-M   'P 1'
#
loop_
_entity.id
_entity.type
_entity.pdbx_description
1 polymer ?
#
loop_
_entity_poly.entity_id
_entity_poly.type
_entity_poly.pdbx_seq_one_letter_code
_entity_poly.pdbx_strand_id
1 'polypeptide(L)'
;MAYEISFRKRILEALDEGKSMAEVSRLFNVSPTSIKKWRQKLAEGSLEDPVRQRNFKKIDPVKLKAYMEEHPDAYLYEIAEVFQCATSSIHEMLVKLGLRRKKKSTTYREQDQKK
;
A
#
# COMPACT_ATOMS: atom_id res chain seq x y z
N MET A 1 -18.83 4.83 0.61
CA MET A 1 -19.18 3.49 1.13
C MET A 1 -18.72 2.45 0.13
N ALA A 2 -18.00 1.42 0.57
CA ALA A 2 -17.77 0.23 -0.26
C ALA A 2 -18.88 -0.78 0.07
N TYR A 3 -19.56 -1.27 -0.97
CA TYR A 3 -20.54 -2.34 -0.81
C TYR A 3 -19.85 -3.69 -0.96
N GLU A 4 -20.29 -4.71 -0.23
CA GLU A 4 -19.79 -6.07 -0.38
C GLU A 4 -19.95 -6.61 -1.81
N ILE A 5 -19.04 -7.46 -2.26
CA ILE A 5 -19.05 -8.01 -3.63
C ILE A 5 -20.33 -8.83 -3.88
N SER A 6 -20.76 -9.62 -2.90
CA SER A 6 -21.99 -10.41 -2.95
C SER A 6 -23.22 -9.55 -3.17
N PHE A 7 -23.29 -8.39 -2.50
CA PHE A 7 -24.38 -7.44 -2.65
C PHE A 7 -24.42 -6.82 -4.04
N ARG A 8 -23.27 -6.44 -4.60
CA ARG A 8 -23.17 -5.92 -5.98
C ARG A 8 -23.61 -6.96 -7.00
N LYS A 9 -23.20 -8.23 -6.83
CA LYS A 9 -23.60 -9.35 -7.71
C LYS A 9 -25.11 -9.53 -7.72
N ARG A 10 -25.74 -9.57 -6.55
CA ARG A 10 -27.20 -9.71 -6.42
C ARG A 10 -27.98 -8.59 -7.11
N ILE A 11 -27.45 -7.36 -7.06
CA ILE A 11 -28.06 -6.21 -7.73
C ILE A 11 -27.94 -6.32 -9.26
N LEU A 12 -26.81 -6.83 -9.75
CA LEU A 12 -26.61 -7.05 -11.18
C LEU A 12 -27.46 -8.22 -11.69
N GLU A 13 -27.57 -9.31 -10.94
CA GLU A 13 -28.50 -10.42 -11.23
C GLU A 13 -29.94 -9.93 -11.33
N ALA A 14 -30.37 -9.07 -10.39
CA ALA A 14 -31.71 -8.47 -10.42
C ALA A 14 -31.97 -7.61 -11.67
N LEU A 15 -30.93 -7.00 -12.24
CA LEU A 15 -31.04 -6.27 -13.52
C LEU A 15 -31.10 -7.23 -14.71
N ASP A 16 -30.34 -8.32 -14.69
CA ASP A 16 -30.35 -9.35 -15.74
C ASP A 16 -31.70 -10.11 -15.77
N GLU A 17 -32.37 -10.24 -14.62
CA GLU A 17 -33.76 -10.72 -14.50
C GLU A 17 -34.80 -9.78 -15.16
N GLY A 18 -34.38 -8.61 -15.67
CA GLY A 18 -35.23 -7.68 -16.41
C GLY A 18 -35.89 -6.58 -15.55
N LYS A 19 -35.52 -6.45 -14.27
CA LYS A 19 -36.01 -5.33 -13.44
C LYS A 19 -35.41 -4.01 -13.91
N SER A 20 -36.20 -2.95 -13.84
CA SER A 20 -35.71 -1.62 -14.21
C SER A 20 -34.70 -1.08 -13.19
N MET A 21 -33.78 -0.23 -13.63
CA MET A 21 -32.81 0.43 -12.76
C MET A 21 -33.47 1.22 -11.62
N ALA A 22 -34.63 1.83 -11.87
CA ALA A 22 -35.39 2.60 -10.89
C ALA A 22 -36.05 1.71 -9.82
N GLU A 23 -36.54 0.53 -10.19
CA GLU A 23 -37.05 -0.47 -9.24
C GLU A 23 -35.94 -1.03 -8.37
N VAL A 24 -34.82 -1.44 -8.97
CA VAL A 24 -33.66 -1.96 -8.24
C VAL A 24 -33.10 -0.90 -7.28
N SER A 25 -33.01 0.36 -7.72
CA SER A 25 -32.58 1.47 -6.86
C SER A 25 -33.48 1.64 -5.63
N ARG A 26 -34.80 1.56 -5.80
CA ARG A 26 -35.78 1.63 -4.70
C ARG A 26 -35.74 0.41 -3.79
N LEU A 27 -35.64 -0.79 -4.34
CA LEU A 27 -35.61 -2.06 -3.60
C LEU A 27 -34.37 -2.18 -2.71
N PHE A 28 -33.21 -1.84 -3.24
CA PHE A 28 -31.94 -2.01 -2.54
C PHE A 28 -31.44 -0.72 -1.86
N ASN A 29 -32.17 0.39 -2.01
CA ASN A 29 -31.80 1.72 -1.51
C ASN A 29 -30.38 2.13 -1.96
N VAL A 30 -30.07 1.92 -3.24
CA VAL A 30 -28.77 2.24 -3.85
C VAL A 30 -28.98 3.26 -4.96
N SER A 31 -28.07 4.24 -5.09
CA SER A 31 -28.18 5.22 -6.17
C SER A 31 -28.01 4.57 -7.54
N PRO A 32 -28.77 4.98 -8.56
CA PRO A 32 -28.66 4.44 -9.92
C PRO A 32 -27.26 4.68 -10.52
N THR A 33 -26.57 5.74 -10.09
CA THR A 33 -25.19 6.02 -10.48
C THR A 33 -24.20 4.96 -9.98
N SER A 34 -24.42 4.39 -8.80
CA SER A 34 -23.57 3.33 -8.23
C SER A 34 -23.77 2.02 -8.98
N ILE A 35 -25.02 1.70 -9.31
CA ILE A 35 -25.37 0.49 -10.09
C ILE A 35 -24.77 0.58 -11.50
N LYS A 36 -24.84 1.75 -12.15
CA LYS A 36 -24.19 1.99 -13.45
C LYS A 36 -22.68 1.76 -13.37
N LYS A 37 -22.00 2.23 -12.32
CA LYS A 37 -20.56 2.01 -12.10
C LYS A 37 -20.22 0.52 -11.96
N TRP A 38 -21.05 -0.26 -11.26
CA TRP A 38 -20.84 -1.71 -11.14
C TRP A 38 -21.03 -2.45 -12.44
N ARG A 39 -22.01 -2.05 -13.25
CA ARG A 39 -22.20 -2.61 -14.59
C ARG A 39 -20.98 -2.34 -15.48
N GLN A 40 -20.44 -1.13 -15.43
CA GLN A 40 -19.22 -0.77 -16.15
C GLN A 40 -18.02 -1.60 -15.66
N LYS A 41 -17.82 -1.69 -14.36
CA LYS A 41 -16.76 -2.52 -13.76
C LYS A 41 -16.85 -4.00 -14.15
N LEU A 42 -18.06 -4.55 -14.22
CA LEU A 42 -18.28 -5.92 -14.68
C LEU A 42 -17.84 -6.08 -16.15
N ALA A 43 -18.12 -5.10 -17.02
CA ALA A 43 -17.66 -5.09 -18.40
C ALA A 43 -16.13 -4.96 -18.52
N GLU A 44 -15.48 -4.28 -17.58
CA GLU A 44 -14.01 -4.20 -17.45
C GLU A 44 -13.39 -5.48 -16.86
N GLY A 45 -14.21 -6.45 -16.43
CA GLY A 45 -13.78 -7.78 -15.98
C GLY A 45 -13.57 -7.94 -14.47
N SER A 46 -13.70 -6.89 -13.66
CA SER A 46 -13.57 -7.00 -12.19
C SER A 46 -14.56 -6.12 -11.44
N LEU A 47 -15.34 -6.76 -10.56
CA LEU A 47 -16.28 -6.07 -9.66
C LEU A 47 -15.61 -5.59 -8.36
N GLU A 48 -14.35 -5.98 -8.16
CA GLU A 48 -13.58 -5.65 -6.97
C GLU A 48 -13.27 -4.15 -6.90
N ASP A 49 -12.98 -3.70 -5.69
CA ASP A 49 -12.49 -2.35 -5.52
C ASP A 49 -11.00 -2.33 -5.87
N PRO A 50 -10.56 -1.35 -6.68
CA PRO A 50 -9.16 -1.25 -7.03
C PRO A 50 -8.35 -1.06 -5.75
N VAL A 51 -7.28 -1.84 -5.61
CA VAL A 51 -6.33 -1.65 -4.52
C VAL A 51 -5.78 -0.24 -4.65
N ARG A 52 -6.01 0.59 -3.62
CA ARG A 52 -5.54 1.96 -3.61
C ARG A 52 -4.01 1.97 -3.59
N GLN A 53 -3.40 2.27 -4.74
CA GLN A 53 -1.95 2.45 -4.82
C GLN A 53 -1.58 3.78 -4.17
N ARG A 54 -0.90 3.72 -3.02
CA ARG A 54 -0.39 4.90 -2.33
C ARG A 54 1.06 5.12 -2.74
N ASN A 55 1.30 6.18 -3.50
CA ASN A 55 2.65 6.54 -3.95
C ASN A 55 3.51 7.09 -2.81
N PHE A 56 4.81 6.79 -2.86
CA PHE A 56 5.81 7.42 -2.01
C PHE A 56 6.03 8.84 -2.49
N LYS A 57 5.76 9.85 -1.65
CA LYS A 57 5.78 11.26 -2.07
C LYS A 57 7.19 11.86 -2.11
N LYS A 58 8.08 11.44 -1.22
CA LYS A 58 9.40 12.06 -1.01
C LYS A 58 10.59 11.11 -1.14
N ILE A 59 10.41 9.83 -0.83
CA ILE A 59 11.52 8.86 -0.77
C ILE A 59 11.37 7.89 -1.93
N ASP A 60 12.38 7.85 -2.79
CA ASP A 60 12.45 6.88 -3.89
C ASP A 60 12.98 5.54 -3.34
N PRO A 61 12.18 4.45 -3.39
CA PRO A 61 12.60 3.14 -2.90
C PRO A 61 13.85 2.61 -3.60
N VAL A 62 14.05 2.93 -4.88
CA VAL A 62 15.18 2.42 -5.66
C VAL A 62 16.47 3.07 -5.18
N LYS A 63 16.47 4.39 -5.02
CA LYS A 63 17.62 5.14 -4.51
C LYS A 63 17.96 4.77 -3.08
N LEU A 64 16.96 4.56 -2.22
CA LEU A 64 17.20 4.14 -0.84
C LEU A 64 17.87 2.76 -0.77
N LYS A 65 17.51 1.83 -1.65
CA LYS A 65 18.16 0.51 -1.73
C LYS A 65 19.62 0.63 -2.17
N ALA A 66 19.90 1.38 -3.24
CA ALA A 66 21.26 1.60 -3.71
C ALA A 66 22.14 2.22 -2.62
N TYR A 67 21.63 3.24 -1.93
CA TYR A 67 22.36 3.91 -0.84
C TYR A 67 22.69 2.97 0.32
N MET A 68 21.81 2.01 0.65
CA MET A 68 22.09 1.01 1.68
C MET A 68 23.14 -0.02 1.26
N GLU A 69 23.25 -0.34 -0.04
CA GLU A 69 24.27 -1.24 -0.56
C GLU A 69 25.65 -0.57 -0.55
N GLU A 70 25.71 0.72 -0.90
CA GLU A 70 26.93 1.53 -0.87
C GLU A 70 27.40 1.81 0.58
N HIS A 71 26.46 2.05 1.50
CA HIS A 71 26.75 2.40 2.90
C HIS A 71 26.07 1.44 3.88
N PRO A 72 26.61 0.22 4.07
CA PRO A 72 26.00 -0.80 4.94
C PRO A 72 25.99 -0.41 6.43
N ASP A 73 26.83 0.54 6.83
CA ASP A 73 26.96 1.03 8.20
C ASP A 73 26.40 2.44 8.45
N ALA A 74 25.73 3.04 7.47
CA ALA A 74 25.12 4.36 7.64
C ALA A 74 24.02 4.35 8.72
N TYR A 75 24.00 5.42 9.52
CA TYR A 75 22.95 5.67 10.49
C TYR A 75 21.71 6.29 9.84
N LEU A 76 20.56 6.12 10.49
CA LEU A 76 19.29 6.65 9.98
C LEU A 76 19.28 8.18 9.81
N TYR A 77 20.04 8.92 10.62
CA TYR A 77 20.14 10.38 10.50
C TYR A 77 20.99 10.83 9.32
N GLU A 78 22.06 10.10 8.99
CA GLU A 78 22.90 10.36 7.82
C GLU A 78 22.08 10.14 6.53
N ILE A 79 21.33 9.04 6.48
CA ILE A 79 20.39 8.78 5.38
C ILE A 79 19.32 9.89 5.32
N ALA A 80 18.84 10.38 6.47
CA ALA A 80 17.84 11.45 6.53
C ALA A 80 18.31 12.76 5.93
N GLU A 81 19.57 13.11 6.17
CA GLU A 81 20.19 14.30 5.59
C GLU A 81 20.34 14.19 4.07
N VAL A 82 20.81 13.04 3.57
CA VAL A 82 20.97 12.80 2.12
C VAL A 82 19.62 12.86 1.39
N PHE A 83 18.58 12.26 1.96
CA PHE A 83 17.24 12.23 1.39
C PHE A 83 16.37 13.44 1.78
N GLN A 84 16.94 14.41 2.53
CA GLN A 84 16.27 15.63 3.01
C GLN A 84 14.89 15.34 3.63
N CYS A 85 14.82 14.32 4.47
CA CYS A 85 13.58 13.85 5.07
C CYS A 85 13.74 13.58 6.57
N ALA A 86 12.64 13.29 7.26
CA ALA A 86 12.70 12.94 8.67
C ALA A 86 13.24 11.50 8.86
N THR A 87 14.01 11.29 9.92
CA THR A 87 14.53 9.96 10.32
C THR A 87 13.43 8.91 10.46
N SER A 88 12.27 9.31 10.99
CA SER A 88 11.08 8.46 11.11
C SER A 88 10.56 7.99 9.75
N SER A 89 10.63 8.83 8.73
CA SER A 89 10.16 8.50 7.38
C SER A 89 11.04 7.43 6.72
N ILE A 90 12.36 7.49 6.94
CA ILE A 90 13.28 6.45 6.47
C ILE A 90 13.04 5.15 7.21
N HIS A 91 12.90 5.20 8.54
CA HIS A 91 12.59 4.00 9.32
C HIS A 91 11.30 3.31 8.81
N GLU A 92 10.21 4.06 8.61
CA GLU A 92 8.97 3.51 8.04
C GLU A 92 9.18 2.92 6.64
N MET A 93 10.00 3.57 5.81
CA MET A 93 10.31 3.10 4.46
C MET A 93 11.08 1.79 4.48
N LEU A 94 12.09 1.67 5.35
CA LEU A 94 12.86 0.45 5.54
C LEU A 94 11.98 -0.71 6.02
N VAL A 95 11.06 -0.42 6.95
CA VAL A 95 10.07 -1.41 7.43
C VAL A 95 9.19 -1.90 6.28
N LYS A 96 8.70 -0.99 5.41
CA LYS A 96 7.89 -1.35 4.23
C LYS A 96 8.67 -2.16 3.19
N LEU A 97 9.94 -1.86 3.02
CA LEU A 97 10.83 -2.58 2.09
C LEU A 97 11.30 -3.94 2.65
N GLY A 98 11.00 -4.26 3.91
CA GLY A 98 11.46 -5.49 4.57
C GLY A 98 12.96 -5.49 4.89
N LEU A 99 13.62 -4.34 4.76
CA LEU A 99 15.07 -4.19 4.95
C LEU A 99 15.34 -3.88 6.43
N ARG A 100 15.36 -4.91 7.28
CA ARG A 100 15.73 -4.78 8.69
C ARG A 100 17.16 -5.27 8.92
N ARG A 101 18.02 -4.38 9.42
CA ARG A 101 19.36 -4.77 9.89
C ARG A 101 19.24 -5.51 11.23
N LYS A 102 19.57 -6.79 11.26
CA LYS A 102 19.83 -7.50 12.53
C LYS A 102 21.23 -7.10 13.01
N LYS A 103 21.35 -6.58 14.23
CA LYS A 103 22.66 -6.24 14.81
C LYS A 103 23.52 -7.52 14.86
N LYS A 104 24.70 -7.49 14.24
CA LYS A 104 25.73 -8.52 14.51
C LYS A 104 26.19 -8.29 15.95
N SER A 105 26.24 -9.34 16.77
CA SER A 105 26.78 -9.25 18.13
C SER A 105 28.20 -8.72 18.02
N THR A 106 28.48 -7.57 18.64
CA THR A 106 29.83 -7.09 18.86
C THR A 106 30.57 -8.17 19.67
N THR A 107 31.45 -8.93 19.03
CA THR A 107 32.41 -9.76 19.76
C THR A 107 33.40 -8.80 20.39
N TYR A 108 33.23 -8.55 21.70
CA TYR A 108 34.21 -7.84 22.50
C TYR A 108 35.55 -8.57 22.39
N ARG A 109 36.59 -7.89 21.89
CA ARG A 109 37.98 -8.31 22.02
C ARG A 109 38.64 -7.28 22.93
N GLU A 110 39.04 -7.73 24.11
CA GLU A 110 39.89 -6.94 24.99
C GLU A 110 41.15 -6.54 24.22
N GLN A 111 41.43 -5.24 24.21
CA GLN A 111 42.75 -4.77 23.83
C GLN A 111 43.68 -5.12 24.99
N ASP A 112 44.59 -6.07 24.75
CA ASP A 112 45.71 -6.36 25.64
C ASP A 112 46.38 -5.03 26.04
N GLN A 113 46.41 -4.74 27.35
CA GLN A 113 47.08 -3.55 27.86
C GLN A 113 48.59 -3.72 27.66
N LYS A 114 49.10 -3.31 26.50
CA LYS A 114 50.52 -2.98 26.35
C LYS A 114 50.78 -1.63 27.01
N LYS A 115 51.30 -1.65 28.24
CA LYS A 115 52.65 -1.19 28.61
C LYS A 115 52.71 -0.81 30.09
#